data_AF-A0A7W0KW64-F1
#
_entry.id   AF-A0A7W0KW64-F1
#
_cell.length_a   1.000
_cell.length_b   1.000
_cell.length_c   1.000
_cell.angle_alpha   90.00
_cell.angle_beta   90.00
_cell.angle_gamma   90.00
#
_symmetry.space_group_name_H-M   'P 1'
#
loop_
_entity.id
_entity.type
_entity.pdbx_description
1 polymer ?
#
loop_
_entity_poly.entity_id
_entity_poly.type
_entity_poly.pdbx_seq_one_letter_code
_entity_poly.pdbx_strand_id
1 'polypeptide(L)'
;MASTSPARIDDDLYASAKLAGEVQSRSASQQVVHWARIGREIEASASIAQKDIAEVLAGSRSYDTLSAKEQAVVRSEWSARMNTRRDALNLAEQFATAGRTWVEIDDDGTVVQGGPVERSKAGRRRNVKTGKTGKVVTKSGNASRTKRVKRAGRAAGVRATD
;
A
#
# COMPACT_ATOMS: atom_id res chain seq x y z
N MET A 1 0.71 13.61 -35.72
CA MET A 1 0.49 12.62 -34.65
C MET A 1 0.19 13.37 -33.37
N ALA A 2 -0.85 13.01 -32.62
CA ALA A 2 -1.09 13.63 -31.32
C ALA A 2 0.05 13.26 -30.37
N SER A 3 0.66 14.27 -29.74
CA SER A 3 1.71 14.05 -28.74
C SER A 3 1.09 13.42 -27.49
N THR A 4 1.70 12.35 -26.98
CA THR A 4 1.28 11.72 -25.72
C THR A 4 2.30 12.05 -24.64
N SER A 5 1.82 12.39 -23.45
CA SER A 5 2.65 12.61 -22.26
C SER A 5 2.49 11.43 -21.31
N PRO A 6 3.59 10.85 -20.80
CA PRO A 6 3.49 9.76 -19.83
C PRO A 6 2.91 10.26 -18.51
N ALA A 7 1.95 9.51 -17.94
CA ALA A 7 1.35 9.77 -16.64
C ALA A 7 1.35 8.47 -15.82
N ARG A 8 1.55 8.60 -14.50
CA ARG A 8 1.33 7.48 -13.58
C ARG A 8 -0.16 7.34 -13.32
N ILE A 9 -0.64 6.11 -13.31
CA ILE A 9 -2.04 5.76 -13.05
C ILE A 9 -2.02 4.77 -11.89
N ASP A 10 -2.96 4.93 -10.98
CA ASP A 10 -3.20 3.99 -9.89
C ASP A 10 -3.54 2.58 -10.42
N ASP A 11 -3.04 1.54 -9.75
CA ASP A 11 -3.19 0.15 -10.20
C ASP A 11 -4.65 -0.31 -10.18
N ASP A 12 -5.46 0.13 -9.19
CA ASP A 12 -6.88 -0.22 -9.11
C ASP A 12 -7.67 0.49 -10.21
N LEU A 13 -7.32 1.74 -10.51
CA LEU A 13 -7.91 2.46 -11.65
C LEU A 13 -7.55 1.79 -12.98
N TYR A 14 -6.31 1.33 -13.15
CA TYR A 14 -5.89 0.60 -14.35
C TYR A 14 -6.61 -0.75 -14.47
N ALA A 15 -6.72 -1.51 -13.38
CA ALA A 15 -7.46 -2.76 -13.34
C ALA A 15 -8.94 -2.56 -13.69
N SER A 16 -9.57 -1.53 -13.13
CA SER A 16 -10.95 -1.15 -13.44
C SER A 16 -11.12 -0.77 -14.92
N ALA A 17 -10.17 -0.01 -15.47
CA ALA A 17 -10.18 0.37 -16.87
C ALA A 17 -10.00 -0.82 -17.82
N LYS A 18 -9.20 -1.81 -17.43
CA LYS A 18 -9.03 -3.06 -18.19
C LYS A 18 -10.35 -3.81 -18.29
N LEU A 19 -11.02 -4.04 -17.16
CA LEU A 19 -12.31 -4.75 -17.11
C LEU A 19 -13.39 -4.04 -17.93
N ALA A 20 -13.51 -2.72 -17.78
CA ALA A 20 -14.50 -1.94 -18.52
C ALA A 20 -14.17 -1.82 -20.02
N GLY A 21 -12.88 -1.79 -20.36
CA GLY A 21 -12.38 -1.69 -21.73
C GLY A 21 -12.63 -2.97 -22.52
N GLU A 22 -12.46 -4.15 -21.92
CA GLU A 22 -12.71 -5.45 -22.55
C GLU A 22 -14.14 -5.56 -23.10
N VAL A 23 -15.14 -5.12 -22.33
CA VAL A 23 -16.55 -5.09 -22.75
C VAL A 23 -16.79 -4.22 -23.99
N GLN A 24 -15.98 -3.17 -24.16
CA GLN A 24 -16.14 -2.18 -25.24
C GLN A 24 -15.02 -2.26 -26.30
N SER A 25 -14.25 -3.35 -26.30
CA SER A 25 -13.10 -3.55 -27.21
C SER A 25 -12.08 -2.41 -27.18
N ARG A 26 -11.73 -1.91 -25.98
CA ARG A 26 -10.70 -0.89 -25.75
C ARG A 26 -9.63 -1.41 -24.80
N SER A 27 -8.39 -0.98 -25.00
CA SER A 27 -7.33 -1.21 -24.02
C SER A 27 -7.58 -0.40 -22.74
N ALA A 28 -6.95 -0.78 -21.63
CA ALA A 28 -7.07 -0.05 -20.36
C ALA A 28 -6.70 1.44 -20.52
N SER A 29 -5.58 1.75 -21.18
CA SER A 29 -5.18 3.13 -21.44
C SER A 29 -6.19 3.90 -22.29
N GLN A 30 -6.77 3.27 -23.31
CA GLN A 30 -7.82 3.88 -24.13
C GLN A 30 -9.10 4.12 -23.33
N GLN A 31 -9.45 3.19 -22.45
CA GLN A 31 -10.62 3.31 -21.59
C GLN A 31 -10.45 4.43 -20.56
N VAL A 32 -9.26 4.61 -19.97
CA VAL A 32 -8.95 5.75 -19.10
C VAL A 32 -9.08 7.07 -19.87
N VAL A 33 -8.49 7.16 -21.07
CA VAL A 33 -8.62 8.36 -21.92
C VAL A 33 -10.09 8.66 -22.25
N HIS A 34 -10.88 7.62 -22.50
CA HIS A 34 -12.31 7.76 -22.77
C HIS A 34 -13.06 8.32 -21.56
N TRP A 35 -12.84 7.77 -20.35
CA TRP A 35 -13.42 8.30 -19.12
C TRP A 35 -12.98 9.73 -18.83
N ALA A 36 -11.71 10.05 -19.01
CA ALA A 36 -11.19 11.41 -18.83
C ALA A 36 -11.88 12.41 -19.78
N ARG A 37 -12.11 12.02 -21.04
CA ARG A 37 -12.86 12.84 -21.99
C ARG A 37 -14.30 13.05 -21.52
N ILE A 38 -15.00 11.99 -21.13
CA ILE A 38 -16.37 12.08 -20.61
C ILE A 38 -16.42 12.97 -19.36
N GLY A 39 -15.52 12.76 -18.40
CA GLY A 39 -15.45 13.53 -17.16
C GLY A 39 -15.31 15.02 -17.43
N ARG A 40 -14.40 15.40 -18.34
CA ARG A 40 -14.24 16.80 -18.76
C ARG A 40 -15.51 17.38 -19.38
N GLU A 41 -16.19 16.65 -20.27
CA GLU A 41 -17.45 17.14 -20.87
C GLU A 41 -18.56 17.26 -19.82
N ILE A 42 -18.62 16.34 -18.85
CA ILE A 42 -19.57 16.39 -17.75
C ILE A 42 -19.32 17.62 -16.87
N GLU A 43 -18.07 17.91 -16.51
CA GLU A 43 -17.69 19.08 -15.72
C GLU A 43 -17.93 20.41 -16.45
N ALA A 44 -17.69 20.44 -17.77
CA ALA A 44 -17.94 21.62 -18.59
C ALA A 44 -19.44 21.89 -18.81
N SER A 45 -20.28 20.86 -18.70
CA SER A 45 -21.72 21.00 -18.87
C SER A 45 -22.34 21.71 -17.66
N ALA A 46 -23.36 22.55 -17.91
CA ALA A 46 -24.19 23.13 -16.85
C ALA A 46 -25.10 22.11 -16.15
N SER A 47 -24.90 20.80 -16.37
CA SER A 47 -25.73 19.72 -15.82
C SER A 47 -25.33 19.27 -14.42
N ILE A 48 -24.27 19.85 -13.85
CA ILE A 48 -23.79 19.61 -12.49
C ILE A 48 -23.76 20.94 -11.73
N ALA A 49 -24.49 21.04 -10.62
CA ALA A 49 -24.44 22.20 -9.75
C ALA A 49 -23.21 22.13 -8.83
N GLN A 50 -22.07 22.68 -9.29
CA GLN A 50 -20.81 22.70 -8.52
C GLN A 50 -20.95 23.34 -7.12
N LYS A 51 -21.83 24.34 -6.99
CA LYS A 51 -22.17 24.97 -5.71
C LYS A 51 -22.78 23.97 -4.72
N ASP A 52 -23.70 23.14 -5.18
CA ASP A 52 -24.41 22.17 -4.32
C ASP A 52 -23.47 21.06 -3.87
N ILE A 53 -22.58 20.61 -4.76
CA ILE A 53 -21.48 19.69 -4.42
C ILE A 53 -20.57 20.32 -3.34
N ALA A 54 -20.15 21.58 -3.53
CA ALA A 54 -19.29 22.27 -2.57
C ALA A 54 -19.96 22.43 -1.20
N GLU A 55 -21.27 22.72 -1.15
CA GLU A 55 -22.05 22.79 0.10
C GLU A 55 -22.09 21.44 0.82
N VAL A 56 -22.30 20.33 0.11
CA VAL A 56 -22.24 18.98 0.72
C VAL A 56 -20.84 18.66 1.23
N LEU A 57 -19.80 18.98 0.45
CA LEU A 57 -18.40 18.78 0.85
C LEU A 57 -17.98 19.64 2.05
N ALA A 58 -18.64 20.78 2.26
CA ALA A 58 -18.50 21.64 3.44
C ALA A 58 -19.39 21.22 4.62
N GLY A 59 -20.30 20.26 4.42
CA GLY A 59 -21.26 19.80 5.42
C GLY A 59 -22.45 20.75 5.65
N SER A 60 -22.67 21.73 4.78
CA SER A 60 -23.78 22.69 4.89
C SER A 60 -25.04 22.29 4.14
N ARG A 61 -24.99 21.20 3.35
CA ARG A 61 -26.13 20.61 2.63
C ARG A 61 -26.16 19.10 2.84
N SER A 62 -27.36 18.51 2.79
CA SER A 62 -27.55 17.06 2.80
C SER A 62 -27.17 16.41 1.46
N TYR A 63 -26.35 15.37 1.51
CA TYR A 63 -25.96 14.56 0.35
C TYR A 63 -27.14 13.95 -0.41
N ASP A 64 -28.18 13.53 0.30
CA ASP A 64 -29.33 12.82 -0.30
C ASP A 64 -30.21 13.74 -1.17
N THR A 65 -30.00 15.05 -1.11
CA THR A 65 -30.71 16.03 -1.95
C THR A 65 -30.08 16.23 -3.32
N LEU A 66 -28.87 15.72 -3.53
CA LEU A 66 -28.14 15.83 -4.79
C LEU A 66 -28.67 14.83 -5.83
N SER A 67 -28.54 15.18 -7.11
CA SER A 67 -28.76 14.22 -8.20
C SER A 67 -27.75 13.07 -8.16
N ALA A 68 -28.08 11.94 -8.79
CA ALA A 68 -27.18 10.77 -8.82
C ALA A 68 -25.79 11.09 -9.40
N LYS A 69 -25.70 12.03 -10.35
CA LYS A 69 -24.43 12.47 -10.95
C LYS A 69 -23.61 13.27 -9.95
N GLU A 70 -24.22 14.24 -9.27
CA GLU A 70 -23.55 15.06 -8.26
C GLU A 70 -23.11 14.22 -7.06
N GLN A 71 -23.95 13.26 -6.62
CA GLN A 71 -23.59 12.29 -5.59
C GLN A 71 -22.35 11.47 -5.97
N ALA A 72 -22.23 11.05 -7.24
CA ALA A 72 -21.05 10.32 -7.70
C ALA A 72 -19.78 11.18 -7.61
N VAL A 73 -19.86 12.47 -7.94
CA VAL A 73 -18.74 13.42 -7.79
C VAL A 73 -18.36 13.59 -6.31
N VAL A 74 -19.34 13.77 -5.41
CA VAL A 74 -19.08 13.87 -3.97
C VAL A 74 -18.39 12.62 -3.43
N ARG A 75 -18.84 11.41 -3.81
CA ARG A 75 -18.18 10.16 -3.38
C ARG A 75 -16.73 10.08 -3.86
N SER A 76 -16.47 10.47 -5.11
CA SER A 76 -15.10 10.53 -5.65
C SER A 76 -14.22 11.47 -4.82
N GLU A 77 -14.71 12.66 -4.52
CA GLU A 77 -13.98 13.66 -3.75
C GLU A 77 -13.76 13.24 -2.28
N TRP A 78 -14.75 12.63 -1.64
CA TRP A 78 -14.58 12.07 -0.30
C TRP A 78 -13.55 10.95 -0.28
N SER A 79 -13.57 10.03 -1.23
CA SER A 79 -12.54 8.99 -1.35
C SER A 79 -11.14 9.59 -1.45
N ALA A 80 -10.94 10.58 -2.33
CA ALA A 80 -9.67 11.28 -2.48
C ALA A 80 -9.23 11.95 -1.17
N ARG A 81 -10.11 12.74 -0.54
CA ARG A 81 -9.80 13.43 0.73
C ARG A 81 -9.52 12.45 1.86
N MET A 82 -10.26 11.35 1.94
CA MET A 82 -10.04 10.33 2.96
C MET A 82 -8.69 9.65 2.78
N ASN A 83 -8.29 9.32 1.54
CA ASN A 83 -6.98 8.74 1.26
C ASN A 83 -5.86 9.72 1.65
N THR A 84 -5.92 10.98 1.19
CA THR A 84 -4.96 12.00 1.61
C THR A 84 -4.86 12.16 3.12
N ARG A 85 -6.00 12.14 3.83
CA ARG A 85 -6.01 12.24 5.30
C ARG A 85 -5.41 11.01 5.97
N ARG A 86 -5.63 9.80 5.43
CA ARG A 86 -5.05 8.56 5.94
C ARG A 86 -3.54 8.54 5.73
N ASP A 87 -3.08 8.91 4.53
CA ASP A 87 -1.65 8.92 4.19
C ASP A 87 -0.87 9.93 5.05
N ALA A 88 -1.51 11.04 5.43
CA ALA A 88 -0.92 12.04 6.30
C ALA A 88 -1.01 11.70 7.80
N LEU A 89 -1.72 10.64 8.19
CA LEU A 89 -2.00 10.32 9.58
C LEU A 89 -0.89 9.44 10.18
N ASN A 90 -0.20 9.96 11.20
CA ASN A 90 0.75 9.19 12.00
C ASN A 90 0.23 9.00 13.43
N LEU A 91 -0.57 7.95 13.66
CA LEU A 91 -1.09 7.62 15.00
C LEU A 91 -0.01 7.03 15.91
N ALA A 92 0.94 6.28 15.36
CA ALA A 92 2.05 5.69 16.09
C ALA A 92 2.88 6.78 16.80
N GLU A 93 3.24 7.84 16.08
CA GLU A 93 3.93 8.99 16.65
C GLU A 93 3.10 9.69 17.74
N GLN A 94 1.80 9.94 17.47
CA GLN A 94 0.92 10.55 18.47
C GLN A 94 0.81 9.72 19.76
N PHE A 95 0.70 8.40 19.65
CA PHE A 95 0.67 7.51 20.81
C PHE A 95 2.01 7.45 21.53
N ALA A 96 3.13 7.42 20.79
CA ALA A 96 4.46 7.47 21.37
C ALA A 96 4.68 8.77 22.17
N THR A 97 4.31 9.93 21.62
CA THR A 97 4.37 11.23 22.32
C THR A 97 3.50 11.23 23.56
N ALA A 98 2.33 10.58 23.52
CA ALA A 98 1.44 10.44 24.66
C ALA A 98 1.89 9.36 25.68
N GLY A 99 3.00 8.66 25.44
CA GLY A 99 3.48 7.57 26.30
C GLY A 99 2.54 6.35 26.32
N ARG A 100 1.72 6.18 25.28
CA ARG A 100 0.74 5.09 25.15
C ARG A 100 1.31 3.96 24.29
N THR A 101 0.95 2.73 24.63
CA THR A 101 1.17 1.58 23.74
C THR A 101 0.05 1.49 22.71
N TRP A 102 0.36 0.92 21.55
CA TRP A 102 -0.61 0.62 20.50
C TRP A 102 -0.31 -0.72 19.84
N VAL A 103 -1.27 -1.25 19.11
CA VAL A 103 -1.15 -2.49 18.34
C VAL A 103 -1.56 -2.16 16.91
N GLU A 104 -0.77 -2.60 15.95
CA GLU A 104 -1.03 -2.44 14.52
C GLU A 104 -0.67 -3.70 13.76
N ILE A 105 -1.07 -3.75 12.49
CA ILE A 105 -0.70 -4.82 11.56
C ILE A 105 0.35 -4.21 10.62
N ASP A 106 1.50 -4.87 10.50
CA ASP A 106 2.55 -4.46 9.57
C ASP A 106 2.22 -4.84 8.11
N ASP A 107 3.09 -4.45 7.18
CA ASP A 107 2.92 -4.69 5.74
C ASP A 107 2.88 -6.19 5.37
N ASP A 108 3.45 -7.05 6.23
CA ASP A 108 3.43 -8.52 6.06
C ASP A 108 2.16 -9.15 6.66
N GLY A 109 1.25 -8.36 7.23
CA GLY A 109 0.03 -8.82 7.87
C GLY A 109 0.24 -9.36 9.29
N THR A 110 1.39 -9.10 9.90
CA THR A 110 1.72 -9.54 11.26
C THR A 110 1.31 -8.49 12.28
N VAL A 111 0.71 -8.94 13.39
CA VAL A 111 0.34 -8.04 14.50
C VAL A 111 1.59 -7.65 15.29
N VAL A 112 1.85 -6.35 15.41
CA VAL A 112 2.97 -5.78 16.16
C VAL A 112 2.48 -4.81 17.24
N GLN A 113 3.23 -4.70 18.34
CA GLN A 113 2.93 -3.77 19.44
C GLN A 113 4.00 -2.68 19.50
N GLY A 114 3.58 -1.41 19.46
CA GLY A 114 4.42 -0.24 19.64
C GLY A 114 4.27 0.45 21.00
N GLY A 115 5.22 1.32 21.32
CA GLY A 115 5.22 2.17 22.53
C GLY A 115 6.27 1.78 23.58
N PRO A 116 6.22 2.39 24.77
CA PRO A 116 7.19 2.14 25.84
C PRO A 116 7.15 0.66 26.25
N VAL A 117 8.25 -0.04 26.02
CA VAL A 117 8.38 -1.45 26.43
C VAL A 117 8.43 -1.49 27.95
N GLU A 118 7.32 -1.76 28.63
CA GLU A 118 7.38 -2.30 29.97
C GLU A 118 8.06 -3.66 29.87
N ARG A 119 9.39 -3.68 30.07
CA ARG A 119 10.14 -4.91 30.24
C ARG A 119 9.62 -5.60 31.50
N SER A 120 8.67 -6.51 31.33
CA SER A 120 8.17 -7.34 32.41
C SER A 120 9.35 -8.07 33.07
N LYS A 121 9.52 -7.88 34.39
CA LYS A 121 10.53 -8.57 35.21
C LYS A 121 10.19 -10.05 35.43
N ALA A 122 9.85 -10.80 34.38
CA ALA A 122 9.44 -12.20 34.47
C ALA A 122 10.56 -13.20 34.10
N GLY A 123 11.82 -12.75 34.09
CA GLY A 123 13.02 -13.55 33.81
C GLY A 123 13.79 -14.04 35.04
N ARG A 124 13.17 -14.25 36.21
CA ARG A 124 13.85 -14.89 37.37
C ARG A 124 13.46 -16.37 37.47
N ARG A 125 13.88 -17.18 36.47
CA ARG A 125 13.83 -18.64 36.61
C ARG A 125 14.90 -19.07 37.61
N ARG A 126 14.42 -19.57 38.75
CA ARG A 126 15.20 -20.18 39.84
C ARG A 126 16.05 -21.33 39.28
N ASN A 127 17.36 -21.24 39.47
CA ASN A 127 18.28 -22.34 39.21
C ASN A 127 18.13 -23.36 40.34
N VAL A 128 17.30 -24.38 40.14
CA VAL A 128 17.23 -25.53 41.05
C VAL A 128 18.28 -26.54 40.59
N LYS A 129 19.37 -26.64 41.35
CA LYS A 129 20.31 -27.75 41.27
C LYS A 129 19.61 -29.01 41.78
N THR A 130 19.40 -29.98 40.89
CA THR A 130 19.26 -31.39 41.27
C THR A 130 20.31 -32.17 40.48
N GLY A 131 21.30 -32.67 41.20
CA GLY A 131 22.42 -33.41 40.62
C GLY A 131 22.09 -34.88 40.32
N LYS A 132 22.89 -35.44 39.40
CA LYS A 132 23.32 -36.85 39.24
C LYS A 132 22.20 -37.90 39.12
N THR A 133 22.15 -38.81 38.14
CA THR A 133 23.19 -39.57 37.42
C THR A 133 22.50 -40.31 36.26
N GLY A 134 23.15 -40.47 35.11
CA GLY A 134 22.63 -41.37 34.07
C GLY A 134 23.45 -41.32 32.78
N LYS A 135 24.46 -42.19 32.71
CA LYS A 135 25.41 -42.38 31.61
C LYS A 135 24.75 -43.19 30.49
N VAL A 136 24.65 -42.66 29.27
CA VAL A 136 24.53 -43.49 28.05
C VAL A 136 25.44 -42.93 26.96
N VAL A 137 26.41 -43.77 26.61
CA VAL A 137 27.29 -43.67 25.45
C VAL A 137 26.59 -44.39 24.29
N THR A 138 26.61 -43.83 23.07
CA THR A 138 27.03 -44.54 21.83
C THR A 138 27.11 -43.59 20.62
N LYS A 139 28.35 -43.33 20.19
CA LYS A 139 28.96 -43.30 18.85
C LYS A 139 28.17 -43.03 17.54
N SER A 140 28.92 -42.32 16.67
CA SER A 140 29.00 -42.39 15.19
C SER A 140 27.92 -41.60 14.45
N GLY A 141 28.17 -40.58 13.62
CA GLY A 141 29.35 -40.24 12.83
C GLY A 141 28.95 -40.28 11.36
N ASN A 142 28.82 -39.13 10.68
CA ASN A 142 29.45 -38.90 9.39
C ASN A 142 29.36 -37.43 8.96
N ALA A 143 30.51 -36.89 8.59
CA ALA A 143 30.67 -35.61 7.90
C ALA A 143 30.49 -35.82 6.40
N SER A 144 29.92 -34.85 5.69
CA SER A 144 30.00 -34.81 4.23
C SER A 144 30.12 -33.37 3.74
N ARG A 145 31.39 -32.98 3.58
CA ARG A 145 31.92 -31.88 2.77
C ARG A 145 31.64 -32.17 1.28
N THR A 146 31.26 -31.17 0.49
CA THR A 146 31.66 -31.00 -0.93
C THR A 146 31.18 -29.61 -1.40
N LYS A 147 32.10 -28.65 -1.58
CA LYS A 147 32.83 -28.27 -2.81
C LYS A 147 32.14 -27.18 -3.65
N ARG A 148 32.57 -25.94 -3.35
CA ARG A 148 32.90 -24.81 -4.24
C ARG A 148 33.03 -25.13 -5.74
N VAL A 149 32.38 -24.34 -6.58
CA VAL A 149 32.84 -24.01 -7.94
C VAL A 149 32.79 -22.49 -8.14
N LYS A 150 33.98 -21.90 -8.30
CA LYS A 150 34.18 -20.58 -8.91
C LYS A 150 34.03 -20.72 -10.43
N ARG A 151 33.39 -19.77 -11.09
CA ARG A 151 33.74 -19.43 -12.47
C ARG A 151 33.85 -17.91 -12.60
N ALA A 152 35.08 -17.49 -12.88
CA ALA A 152 35.41 -16.20 -13.45
C ALA A 152 35.13 -16.24 -14.96
N GLY A 153 34.66 -15.13 -15.51
CA GLY A 153 34.58 -14.87 -16.94
C GLY A 153 34.68 -13.36 -17.15
N ARG A 154 35.79 -12.93 -17.73
CA ARG A 154 36.24 -11.56 -17.97
C ARG A 154 36.33 -11.36 -19.48
N ALA A 155 35.75 -10.30 -20.02
CA ALA A 155 36.14 -9.59 -21.26
C ALA A 155 35.20 -8.36 -21.37
N ALA A 156 35.66 -7.11 -21.20
CA ALA A 156 36.54 -6.30 -22.04
C ALA A 156 35.94 -6.02 -23.44
N GLY A 157 35.60 -4.75 -23.68
CA GLY A 157 35.11 -4.24 -24.96
C GLY A 157 34.89 -2.72 -24.92
N VAL A 158 35.99 -1.97 -24.85
CA VAL A 158 36.06 -0.53 -25.13
C VAL A 158 35.83 -0.31 -26.63
N ARG A 159 35.03 0.69 -27.01
CA ARG A 159 35.30 1.55 -28.17
C ARG A 159 34.56 2.89 -28.09
N ALA A 160 35.34 3.95 -28.22
CA ALA A 160 34.95 5.32 -28.47
C ALA A 160 34.72 5.58 -29.98
N THR A 161 34.24 6.80 -30.29
CA THR A 161 34.12 7.49 -31.60
C THR A 161 33.07 6.89 -32.54
N ASP A 162 32.09 7.62 -33.07
CA ASP A 162 32.00 9.03 -33.52
C ASP A 162 30.75 9.74 -32.95
#